data_AF-A0A3Q0IYP7-F1
#
_entry.id   AF-A0A3Q0IYP7-F1
#
_cell.length_a   1.000
_cell.length_b   1.000
_cell.length_c   1.000
_cell.angle_alpha   90.00
_cell.angle_beta   90.00
_cell.angle_gamma   90.00
#
_symmetry.space_group_name_H-M   'P 1'
#
loop_
_entity.id
_entity.type
_entity.pdbx_description
1 polymer ?
#
loop_
_entity_poly.entity_id
_entity_poly.type
_entity_poly.pdbx_seq_one_letter_code
_entity_poly.pdbx_strand_id
1 'polypeptide(L)'
;MKQLLQFRHNLLRVHSRSGYIVLLPEVPTANEALNKINITTAHDKLPQFNQLTTEKCVTLMGQRIIEYETQVLAVEDRIPLEQEMILAEEKSKAKAGLQVFSKIFDSIEQLNTQFDNTWALLRHLYFTSKNTMPPNIFFGIHNRAKQARCKKYNLKNVYNACKSMDATQLSEEQQRVLSKYMLESKLAGIELEGKRNNLNLNILYLLLQVITPLNTLILNLTEPQYGKPCLLTFKQVENLFFHFGSLLQRSLTATHYSDVSGVNNVEWDSVYIINYFLTHFLYEERVFAELNSHFATGEKLKMTDEQLKALRAHNAGIDVCSELFKANLDLQLHNGPKPHWSEISRELYPLHFGFPIDKYSNLPCRFVEVGSGDLAAGYYSFLWSKLVSADIFYAFKEDGEGRLEDESGRSDSGVSGGERTEPNVGSRLRDTFLTFGGSCHSSEVFRRFRGRDPCFKPFLDMFRLN
;
A
#
# COMPACT_ATOMS: atom_id res chain seq x y z
N MET A 1 -40.14 0.08 32.37
CA MET A 1 -41.04 -0.62 33.32
C MET A 1 -41.16 -2.08 32.86
N LYS A 2 -41.16 -3.03 33.82
CA LYS A 2 -41.19 -4.51 33.73
C LYS A 2 -39.79 -5.17 33.60
N GLN A 3 -39.12 -5.47 34.71
CA GLN A 3 -39.25 -6.57 35.68
C GLN A 3 -38.40 -7.80 35.30
N LEU A 4 -37.35 -8.00 36.10
CA LEU A 4 -36.49 -9.19 36.19
C LEU A 4 -37.21 -10.28 37.00
N LEU A 5 -37.24 -11.51 36.48
CA LEU A 5 -37.49 -12.71 37.27
C LEU A 5 -36.17 -13.47 37.43
N GLN A 6 -35.77 -13.62 38.68
CA GLN A 6 -34.59 -14.36 39.12
C GLN A 6 -35.05 -15.72 39.67
N PHE A 7 -34.51 -16.82 39.15
CA PHE A 7 -34.53 -18.10 39.85
C PHE A 7 -33.12 -18.42 40.34
N ARG A 8 -32.99 -18.59 41.66
CA ARG A 8 -31.79 -19.10 42.34
C ARG A 8 -31.97 -20.60 42.57
N HIS A 9 -30.94 -21.33 42.13
CA HIS A 9 -30.58 -22.72 42.44
C HIS A 9 -31.20 -23.83 41.59
N ASN A 10 -30.31 -24.50 40.86
CA ASN A 10 -30.33 -25.95 40.81
C ASN A 10 -28.94 -26.46 41.22
N LEU A 11 -28.93 -27.32 42.23
CA LEU A 11 -27.79 -28.08 42.74
C LEU A 11 -27.50 -29.17 41.72
N LEU A 12 -26.30 -29.18 41.12
CA LEU A 12 -25.53 -30.36 40.67
C LEU A 12 -24.44 -29.91 39.68
N ARG A 13 -23.26 -30.49 39.85
CA ARG A 13 -22.00 -30.11 39.19
C ARG A 13 -21.67 -31.14 38.09
N VAL A 14 -21.19 -30.64 36.95
CA VAL A 14 -20.36 -31.28 35.88
C VAL A 14 -21.13 -32.19 34.88
N HIS A 15 -20.97 -32.20 33.54
CA HIS A 15 -19.83 -31.97 32.62
C HIS A 15 -20.22 -31.31 31.28
N SER A 16 -19.23 -30.72 30.60
CA SER A 16 -19.33 -30.00 29.32
C SER A 16 -19.94 -30.80 28.17
N ARG A 17 -20.83 -30.16 27.41
CA ARG A 17 -20.86 -30.23 25.95
C ARG A 17 -21.20 -28.84 25.42
N SER A 18 -20.19 -28.09 25.00
CA SER A 18 -20.38 -26.83 24.28
C SER A 18 -20.90 -27.18 22.87
N GLY A 19 -22.21 -27.24 22.72
CA GLY A 19 -22.83 -27.11 21.40
C GLY A 19 -22.76 -25.64 21.02
N TYR A 20 -21.96 -25.29 20.01
CA TYR A 20 -21.99 -23.96 19.42
C TYR A 20 -23.12 -23.92 18.40
N ILE A 21 -24.02 -22.94 18.52
CA ILE A 21 -24.93 -22.58 17.43
C ILE A 21 -24.10 -21.79 16.42
N VAL A 22 -23.77 -22.42 15.29
CA VAL A 22 -23.27 -21.70 14.12
C VAL A 22 -24.50 -21.11 13.44
N LEU A 23 -24.72 -19.81 13.63
CA LEU A 23 -25.60 -19.05 12.73
C LEU A 23 -24.89 -18.99 11.38
N LEU A 24 -25.12 -20.00 10.54
CA LEU A 24 -24.87 -19.88 9.12
C LEU A 24 -25.73 -18.71 8.64
N PRO A 25 -25.17 -17.66 8.00
CA PRO A 25 -26.00 -16.68 7.33
C PRO A 25 -26.93 -17.47 6.41
N GLU A 26 -28.24 -17.22 6.48
CA GLU A 26 -29.17 -17.76 5.50
C GLU A 26 -28.60 -17.43 4.13
N VAL A 27 -28.14 -18.46 3.41
CA VAL A 27 -27.76 -18.31 2.01
C VAL A 27 -29.06 -17.89 1.35
N PRO A 28 -29.21 -16.64 0.86
CA PRO A 28 -30.36 -16.33 0.05
C PRO A 28 -30.26 -17.32 -1.11
N THR A 29 -31.26 -18.18 -1.26
CA THR A 29 -31.42 -19.01 -2.45
C THR A 29 -31.11 -18.10 -3.63
N ALA A 30 -30.18 -18.53 -4.49
CA ALA A 30 -29.61 -17.71 -5.55
C ALA A 30 -30.73 -17.12 -6.41
N ASN A 31 -31.26 -15.97 -6.00
CA ASN A 31 -32.21 -15.22 -6.77
C ASN A 31 -31.36 -14.67 -7.91
N GLU A 32 -31.69 -15.05 -9.13
CA GLU A 32 -31.14 -14.52 -10.38
C GLU A 32 -31.14 -12.96 -10.43
N ALA A 33 -31.86 -12.30 -9.51
CA ALA A 33 -31.83 -10.87 -9.26
C ALA A 33 -30.55 -10.32 -8.60
N LEU A 34 -29.77 -11.11 -7.84
CA LEU A 34 -28.52 -10.64 -7.21
C LEU A 34 -27.31 -10.73 -8.16
N ASN A 35 -27.30 -11.67 -9.10
CA ASN A 35 -26.36 -11.68 -10.22
C ASN A 35 -26.53 -10.47 -11.14
N LYS A 36 -27.66 -9.74 -11.04
CA LYS A 36 -27.89 -8.44 -11.68
C LYS A 36 -27.42 -7.24 -10.86
N ILE A 37 -26.92 -7.43 -9.63
CA ILE A 37 -26.17 -6.38 -8.93
C ILE A 37 -24.78 -6.33 -9.57
N ASN A 38 -24.73 -5.82 -10.80
CA ASN A 38 -23.53 -5.49 -11.55
C ASN A 38 -22.80 -4.34 -10.84
N ILE A 39 -22.13 -4.65 -9.73
CA ILE A 39 -21.08 -3.76 -9.19
C ILE A 39 -19.81 -3.93 -10.03
N THR A 40 -19.60 -5.12 -10.57
CA THR A 40 -18.61 -5.39 -11.61
C THR A 40 -19.28 -5.13 -12.94
N THR A 41 -19.02 -3.97 -13.51
CA THR A 41 -19.25 -3.82 -14.94
C THR A 41 -18.04 -4.40 -15.67
N ALA A 42 -18.22 -4.74 -16.94
CA ALA A 42 -17.13 -4.97 -17.88
C ALA A 42 -16.01 -3.93 -17.70
N HIS A 43 -14.79 -4.27 -18.10
CA HIS A 43 -13.50 -3.57 -17.90
C HIS A 43 -13.47 -2.02 -17.95
N ASP A 44 -14.54 -1.33 -18.40
CA ASP A 44 -14.60 0.12 -18.65
C ASP A 44 -15.77 0.89 -17.99
N LYS A 45 -16.57 0.34 -17.05
CA LYS A 45 -17.62 1.17 -16.39
C LYS A 45 -17.41 1.31 -14.88
N LEU A 46 -17.83 2.47 -14.36
CA LEU A 46 -17.77 2.77 -12.93
C LEU A 46 -18.91 2.05 -12.17
N PRO A 47 -18.70 1.70 -10.88
CA PRO A 47 -19.78 1.18 -10.04
C PRO A 47 -20.94 2.17 -9.92
N GLN A 48 -22.18 1.66 -9.92
CA GLN A 48 -23.38 2.49 -9.74
C GLN A 48 -23.60 2.82 -8.25
N PHE A 49 -22.80 3.72 -7.68
CA PHE A 49 -22.81 4.05 -6.25
C PHE A 49 -24.19 4.42 -5.69
N ASN A 50 -25.03 5.10 -6.46
CA ASN A 50 -26.36 5.55 -6.04
C ASN A 50 -27.35 4.42 -5.73
N GLN A 51 -27.10 3.20 -6.22
CA GLN A 51 -27.98 2.04 -6.03
C GLN A 51 -27.54 1.11 -4.89
N LEU A 52 -26.39 1.42 -4.27
CA LEU A 52 -25.77 0.62 -3.22
C LEU A 52 -26.39 0.98 -1.87
N THR A 53 -26.93 -0.05 -1.21
CA THR A 53 -27.40 0.02 0.18
C THR A 53 -26.47 -0.78 1.07
N THR A 54 -26.48 -0.50 2.38
CA THR A 54 -25.70 -1.24 3.36
C THR A 54 -25.96 -2.74 3.28
N GLU A 55 -27.22 -3.14 3.21
CA GLU A 55 -27.64 -4.54 3.18
C GLU A 55 -27.14 -5.27 1.91
N LYS A 56 -27.26 -4.64 0.74
CA LYS A 56 -26.69 -5.18 -0.51
C LYS A 56 -25.18 -5.38 -0.41
N CYS A 57 -24.48 -4.40 0.18
CA CYS A 57 -23.04 -4.45 0.37
C CYS A 57 -22.61 -5.59 1.30
N VAL A 58 -23.32 -5.77 2.43
CA VAL A 58 -23.06 -6.85 3.38
C VAL A 58 -23.30 -8.22 2.75
N THR A 59 -24.45 -8.41 2.10
CA THR A 59 -24.82 -9.68 1.48
C THR A 59 -23.85 -10.05 0.37
N LEU A 60 -23.53 -9.12 -0.52
CA LEU A 60 -22.61 -9.37 -1.62
C LEU A 60 -21.21 -9.74 -1.10
N MET A 61 -20.66 -8.97 -0.15
CA MET A 61 -19.33 -9.30 0.39
C MET A 61 -19.34 -10.64 1.13
N GLY A 62 -20.41 -10.94 1.86
CA GLY A 62 -20.58 -12.23 2.53
C GLY A 62 -20.55 -13.39 1.54
N GLN A 63 -21.25 -13.27 0.41
CA GLN A 63 -21.21 -14.26 -0.68
C GLN A 63 -19.79 -14.38 -1.27
N ARG A 64 -19.15 -13.26 -1.61
CA ARG A 64 -17.79 -13.25 -2.17
C ARG A 64 -16.76 -13.87 -1.24
N ILE A 65 -16.88 -13.65 0.07
CA ILE A 65 -16.03 -14.29 1.07
C ILE A 65 -16.18 -15.81 1.00
N ILE A 66 -17.40 -16.33 1.06
CA ILE A 66 -17.65 -17.77 1.06
C ILE A 66 -17.17 -18.40 -0.26
N GLU A 67 -17.54 -17.80 -1.39
CA GLU A 67 -17.13 -18.24 -2.73
C GLU A 67 -15.61 -18.29 -2.87
N TYR A 68 -14.91 -17.25 -2.42
CA TYR A 68 -13.46 -17.18 -2.48
C TYR A 68 -12.80 -18.25 -1.61
N GLU A 69 -13.23 -18.38 -0.36
CA GLU A 69 -12.68 -19.38 0.57
C GLU A 69 -12.87 -20.81 0.06
N THR A 70 -14.07 -21.14 -0.44
CA THR A 70 -14.36 -22.46 -1.01
C THR A 70 -13.52 -22.74 -2.25
N GLN A 71 -13.38 -21.77 -3.16
CA GLN A 71 -12.63 -21.97 -4.40
C GLN A 71 -11.12 -22.05 -4.17
N VAL A 72 -10.58 -21.26 -3.25
CA VAL A 72 -9.14 -21.33 -2.87
C VAL A 72 -8.81 -22.69 -2.26
N LEU A 73 -9.70 -23.27 -1.44
CA LEU A 73 -9.54 -24.64 -0.95
C LEU A 73 -9.67 -25.68 -2.08
N ALA A 74 -10.57 -25.47 -3.03
CA ALA A 74 -10.68 -26.37 -4.19
C ALA A 74 -9.44 -26.35 -5.08
N VAL A 75 -8.71 -25.22 -5.17
CA VAL A 75 -7.40 -25.16 -5.82
C VAL A 75 -6.40 -26.01 -5.05
N GLU A 76 -6.28 -25.81 -3.73
CA GLU A 76 -5.40 -26.57 -2.83
C GLU A 76 -5.57 -28.10 -2.98
N ASP A 77 -6.81 -28.58 -3.05
CA ASP A 77 -7.13 -30.01 -3.12
C ASP A 77 -6.70 -30.66 -4.46
N ARG A 78 -6.61 -29.87 -5.54
CA ARG A 78 -6.22 -30.36 -6.88
C ARG A 78 -4.71 -30.42 -7.08
N ILE A 79 -3.94 -29.65 -6.31
CA ILE A 79 -2.48 -29.49 -6.50
C ILE A 79 -1.74 -30.84 -6.56
N PRO A 80 -1.94 -31.79 -5.63
CA PRO A 80 -1.17 -33.05 -5.66
C PRO A 80 -1.39 -33.84 -6.95
N LEU A 81 -2.64 -33.96 -7.40
CA LEU A 81 -3.01 -34.68 -8.62
C LEU A 81 -2.47 -33.97 -9.86
N GLU A 82 -2.61 -32.64 -9.93
CA GLU A 82 -2.11 -31.86 -11.07
C GLU A 82 -0.58 -31.92 -11.16
N GLN A 83 0.12 -31.88 -10.02
CA GLN A 83 1.57 -32.05 -10.00
C GLN A 83 2.01 -33.42 -10.51
N GLU A 84 1.36 -34.50 -10.07
CA GLU A 84 1.66 -35.86 -10.55
C GLU A 84 1.43 -35.99 -12.06
N MET A 85 0.32 -35.45 -12.57
CA MET A 85 0.00 -35.47 -14.00
C MET A 85 1.02 -34.67 -14.83
N ILE A 86 1.35 -33.45 -14.42
CA ILE A 86 2.31 -32.60 -15.14
C ILE A 86 3.70 -33.25 -15.14
N LEU A 87 4.15 -33.80 -14.02
CA LEU A 87 5.44 -34.48 -13.92
C LEU A 87 5.50 -35.78 -14.73
N ALA A 88 4.35 -36.43 -14.98
CA ALA A 88 4.26 -37.61 -15.83
C ALA A 88 4.31 -37.27 -17.33
N GLU A 89 3.73 -36.14 -17.75
CA GLU A 89 3.64 -35.74 -19.15
C GLU A 89 4.85 -34.91 -19.63
N GLU A 90 5.38 -34.02 -18.79
CA GLU A 90 6.40 -33.06 -19.16
C GLU A 90 7.81 -33.53 -18.73
N LYS A 91 8.62 -33.90 -19.72
CA LYS A 91 10.00 -34.39 -19.51
C LYS A 91 10.95 -33.30 -19.04
N SER A 92 10.66 -32.03 -19.35
CA SER A 92 11.47 -30.91 -18.90
C SER A 92 11.04 -30.45 -17.51
N LYS A 93 11.90 -30.62 -16.52
CA LYS A 93 11.66 -30.14 -15.14
C LYS A 93 11.31 -28.64 -15.08
N ALA A 94 11.95 -27.83 -15.93
CA ALA A 94 11.69 -26.40 -16.02
C ALA A 94 10.27 -26.09 -16.51
N LYS A 95 9.84 -26.76 -17.59
CA LYS A 95 8.47 -26.59 -18.13
C LYS A 95 7.41 -27.12 -17.18
N ALA A 96 7.69 -28.26 -16.52
CA ALA A 96 6.81 -28.83 -15.52
C ALA A 96 6.61 -27.84 -14.36
N GLY A 97 7.70 -27.27 -13.83
CA GLY A 97 7.64 -26.25 -12.76
C GLY A 97 6.83 -25.02 -13.16
N LEU A 98 7.01 -24.51 -14.38
CA LEU A 98 6.25 -23.38 -14.91
C LEU A 98 4.76 -23.70 -15.06
N GLN A 99 4.41 -24.89 -15.55
CA GLN A 99 3.01 -25.32 -15.66
C GLN A 99 2.34 -25.43 -14.28
N VAL A 100 3.02 -26.02 -13.29
CA VAL A 100 2.52 -26.09 -11.91
C VAL A 100 2.35 -24.67 -11.34
N PHE A 101 3.31 -23.77 -11.58
CA PHE A 101 3.21 -22.38 -11.17
C PHE A 101 1.95 -21.71 -11.75
N SER A 102 1.79 -21.75 -13.07
CA SER A 102 0.63 -21.16 -13.75
C SER A 102 -0.69 -21.75 -13.25
N LYS A 103 -0.77 -23.07 -13.08
CA LYS A 103 -1.98 -23.73 -12.58
C LYS A 103 -2.39 -23.25 -11.19
N ILE A 104 -1.43 -23.05 -10.29
CA ILE A 104 -1.71 -22.57 -8.93
C ILE A 104 -2.02 -21.08 -8.94
N PHE A 105 -1.10 -20.26 -9.44
CA PHE A 105 -1.16 -18.82 -9.25
C PHE A 105 -2.14 -18.13 -10.20
N ASP A 106 -2.26 -18.57 -11.46
CA ASP A 106 -3.23 -17.97 -12.39
C ASP A 106 -4.67 -18.31 -11.95
N SER A 107 -4.90 -19.50 -11.37
CA SER A 107 -6.19 -19.86 -10.77
C SER A 107 -6.53 -18.97 -9.58
N ILE A 108 -5.59 -18.75 -8.66
CA ILE A 108 -5.80 -17.87 -7.51
C ILE A 108 -6.01 -16.41 -7.95
N GLU A 109 -5.30 -15.97 -8.99
CA GLU A 109 -5.41 -14.61 -9.54
C GLU A 109 -6.81 -14.32 -10.11
N GLN A 110 -7.39 -15.29 -10.83
CA GLN A 110 -8.77 -15.19 -11.32
C GLN A 110 -9.77 -15.04 -10.16
N LEU A 111 -9.56 -15.75 -9.05
CA LEU A 111 -10.38 -15.64 -7.85
C LEU A 111 -10.23 -14.29 -7.15
N ASN A 112 -9.00 -13.76 -7.07
CA ASN A 112 -8.71 -12.47 -6.46
C ASN A 112 -9.54 -11.37 -7.12
N THR A 113 -9.63 -11.35 -8.45
CA THR A 113 -10.25 -10.24 -9.21
C THR A 113 -11.64 -9.84 -8.71
N GLN A 114 -12.59 -10.78 -8.61
CA GLN A 114 -13.97 -10.46 -8.20
C GLN A 114 -14.06 -10.09 -6.71
N PHE A 115 -13.28 -10.80 -5.89
CA PHE A 115 -13.23 -10.58 -4.45
C PHE A 115 -12.67 -9.19 -4.13
N ASP A 116 -11.51 -8.87 -4.70
CA ASP A 116 -10.76 -7.64 -4.48
C ASP A 116 -11.55 -6.41 -4.99
N ASN A 117 -12.18 -6.51 -6.16
CA ASN A 117 -13.07 -5.45 -6.67
C ASN A 117 -14.22 -5.13 -5.71
N THR A 118 -14.88 -6.16 -5.20
CA THR A 118 -15.98 -6.00 -4.24
C THR A 118 -15.47 -5.39 -2.94
N TRP A 119 -14.35 -5.88 -2.42
CA TRP A 119 -13.79 -5.40 -1.17
C TRP A 119 -13.33 -3.95 -1.27
N ALA A 120 -12.67 -3.58 -2.37
CA ALA A 120 -12.22 -2.21 -2.61
C ALA A 120 -13.38 -1.22 -2.65
N LEU A 121 -14.51 -1.57 -3.28
CA LEU A 121 -15.73 -0.76 -3.27
C LEU A 121 -16.20 -0.48 -1.84
N LEU A 122 -16.23 -1.49 -0.97
CA LEU A 122 -16.68 -1.31 0.42
C LEU A 122 -15.77 -0.38 1.20
N ARG A 123 -14.44 -0.51 1.00
CA ARG A 123 -13.48 0.43 1.60
C ARG A 123 -13.73 1.85 1.09
N HIS A 124 -13.98 2.01 -0.20
CA HIS A 124 -14.30 3.31 -0.78
C HIS A 124 -15.58 3.91 -0.16
N LEU A 125 -16.65 3.12 -0.05
CA LEU A 125 -17.90 3.56 0.59
C LEU A 125 -17.70 3.90 2.06
N TYR A 126 -16.86 3.17 2.80
CA TYR A 126 -16.54 3.47 4.18
C TYR A 126 -15.93 4.87 4.34
N PHE A 127 -15.03 5.26 3.44
CA PHE A 127 -14.39 6.58 3.50
C PHE A 127 -15.26 7.71 2.92
N THR A 128 -16.15 7.43 1.97
CA THR A 128 -16.93 8.45 1.24
C THR A 128 -18.37 8.60 1.69
N SER A 129 -19.02 7.52 2.15
CA SER A 129 -20.43 7.50 2.53
C SER A 129 -20.63 6.72 3.84
N LYS A 130 -20.53 7.44 4.97
CA LYS A 130 -20.80 6.88 6.29
C LYS A 130 -22.24 6.35 6.45
N ASN A 131 -23.19 6.89 5.67
CA ASN A 131 -24.58 6.43 5.66
C ASN A 131 -24.72 5.05 4.99
N THR A 132 -24.04 4.85 3.86
CA THR A 132 -24.09 3.57 3.12
C THR A 132 -23.25 2.50 3.81
N MET A 133 -22.11 2.89 4.40
CA MET A 133 -21.17 1.96 5.03
C MET A 133 -20.70 2.47 6.40
N PRO A 134 -21.53 2.31 7.46
CA PRO A 134 -21.18 2.81 8.78
C PRO A 134 -20.06 1.98 9.44
N PRO A 135 -19.21 2.59 10.30
CA PRO A 135 -18.00 1.93 10.82
C PRO A 135 -18.26 0.60 11.54
N ASN A 136 -19.31 0.52 12.36
CA ASN A 136 -19.67 -0.68 13.11
C ASN A 136 -19.99 -1.89 12.21
N ILE A 137 -20.53 -1.65 11.01
CA ILE A 137 -20.81 -2.71 10.02
C ILE A 137 -19.54 -3.00 9.21
N PHE A 138 -18.86 -1.95 8.76
CA PHE A 138 -17.65 -2.08 7.95
C PHE A 138 -16.58 -2.91 8.64
N PHE A 139 -16.25 -2.65 9.91
CA PHE A 139 -15.17 -3.35 10.60
C PHE A 139 -15.42 -4.86 10.70
N GLY A 140 -16.67 -5.28 10.94
CA GLY A 140 -17.02 -6.70 10.99
C GLY A 140 -16.78 -7.40 9.66
N ILE A 141 -17.23 -6.81 8.55
CA ILE A 141 -17.06 -7.36 7.20
C ILE A 141 -15.61 -7.27 6.74
N HIS A 142 -14.95 -6.14 6.99
CA HIS A 142 -13.56 -5.90 6.64
C HIS A 142 -12.63 -6.94 7.27
N ASN A 143 -12.81 -7.25 8.56
CA ASN A 143 -12.01 -8.27 9.23
C ASN A 143 -12.24 -9.68 8.68
N ARG A 144 -13.49 -10.03 8.32
CA ARG A 144 -13.78 -11.32 7.67
C ARG A 144 -13.18 -11.41 6.27
N ALA A 145 -13.32 -10.35 5.47
CA ALA A 145 -12.72 -10.25 4.14
C ALA A 145 -11.19 -10.40 4.20
N LYS A 146 -10.57 -9.72 5.16
CA LYS A 146 -9.13 -9.80 5.41
C LYS A 146 -8.68 -11.24 5.72
N GLN A 147 -9.36 -11.92 6.63
CA GLN A 147 -9.10 -13.32 6.99
C GLN A 147 -9.26 -14.25 5.78
N ALA A 148 -10.35 -14.06 5.01
CA ALA A 148 -10.62 -14.83 3.80
C ALA A 148 -9.48 -14.69 2.78
N ARG A 149 -9.08 -13.44 2.47
CA ARG A 149 -7.99 -13.16 1.53
C ARG A 149 -6.66 -13.78 1.97
N CYS A 150 -6.37 -13.74 3.27
CA CYS A 150 -5.15 -14.33 3.84
C CYS A 150 -5.10 -15.87 3.73
N LYS A 151 -6.22 -16.57 3.54
CA LYS A 151 -6.24 -18.04 3.53
C LYS A 151 -5.29 -18.64 2.52
N LYS A 152 -5.11 -18.01 1.35
CA LYS A 152 -4.22 -18.49 0.28
C LYS A 152 -2.77 -18.68 0.73
N TYR A 153 -2.34 -17.95 1.76
CA TYR A 153 -0.98 -18.06 2.32
C TYR A 153 -0.87 -19.13 3.40
N ASN A 154 -1.97 -19.69 3.90
CA ASN A 154 -1.95 -20.72 4.95
C ASN A 154 -2.42 -22.09 4.41
N LEU A 155 -2.09 -22.36 3.15
CA LEU A 155 -2.41 -23.59 2.43
C LEU A 155 -1.15 -24.46 2.34
N LYS A 156 -1.26 -25.73 2.74
CA LYS A 156 -0.10 -26.62 2.92
C LYS A 156 0.42 -27.16 1.60
N ASN A 157 -0.46 -27.58 0.69
CA ASN A 157 -0.08 -28.06 -0.64
C ASN A 157 0.45 -26.91 -1.48
N VAL A 158 -0.15 -25.71 -1.45
CA VAL A 158 0.43 -24.50 -2.05
C VAL A 158 1.84 -24.24 -1.49
N TYR A 159 2.02 -24.23 -0.17
CA TYR A 159 3.33 -23.99 0.43
C TYR A 159 4.38 -25.05 0.04
N ASN A 160 3.99 -26.32 0.05
CA ASN A 160 4.86 -27.43 -0.34
C ASN A 160 5.22 -27.37 -1.84
N ALA A 161 4.26 -26.99 -2.68
CA ALA A 161 4.47 -26.75 -4.11
C ALA A 161 5.46 -25.61 -4.33
N CYS A 162 5.29 -24.49 -3.62
CA CYS A 162 6.23 -23.37 -3.68
C CYS A 162 7.65 -23.80 -3.30
N LYS A 163 7.78 -24.63 -2.26
CA LYS A 163 9.07 -25.12 -1.77
C LYS A 163 9.77 -26.09 -2.72
N SER A 164 9.02 -26.84 -3.53
CA SER A 164 9.57 -27.80 -4.48
C SER A 164 9.93 -27.21 -5.85
N MET A 165 9.43 -25.99 -6.15
CA MET A 165 9.75 -25.29 -7.40
C MET A 165 11.19 -24.77 -7.42
N ASP A 166 11.84 -24.90 -8.58
CA ASP A 166 13.12 -24.26 -8.85
C ASP A 166 12.91 -22.81 -9.32
N ALA A 167 13.19 -21.86 -8.44
CA ALA A 167 13.02 -20.44 -8.71
C ALA A 167 13.86 -19.93 -9.89
N THR A 168 14.98 -20.59 -10.23
CA THR A 168 15.87 -20.16 -11.33
C THR A 168 15.22 -20.28 -12.71
N GLN A 169 14.17 -21.09 -12.83
CA GLN A 169 13.42 -21.30 -14.07
C GLN A 169 12.26 -20.31 -14.26
N LEU A 170 11.99 -19.48 -13.25
CA LEU A 170 10.90 -18.51 -13.24
C LEU A 170 11.39 -17.10 -13.63
N SER A 171 10.51 -16.30 -14.22
CA SER A 171 10.76 -14.86 -14.43
C SER A 171 10.92 -14.12 -13.10
N GLU A 172 11.55 -12.93 -13.12
CA GLU A 172 11.73 -12.11 -11.92
C GLU A 172 10.41 -11.82 -11.18
N GLU A 173 9.34 -11.51 -11.93
CA GLU A 173 8.01 -11.30 -11.38
C GLU A 173 7.48 -12.55 -10.67
N GLN A 174 7.57 -13.71 -11.31
CA GLN A 174 7.14 -14.99 -10.75
C GLN A 174 7.96 -15.39 -9.52
N GLN A 175 9.26 -15.10 -9.51
CA GLN A 175 10.12 -15.30 -8.33
C GLN A 175 9.66 -14.42 -7.16
N ARG A 176 9.21 -13.19 -7.41
CA ARG A 176 8.66 -12.30 -6.38
C ARG A 176 7.33 -12.79 -5.84
N VAL A 177 6.44 -13.29 -6.70
CA VAL A 177 5.19 -13.94 -6.27
C VAL A 177 5.51 -15.17 -5.40
N LEU A 178 6.38 -16.06 -5.87
CA LEU A 178 6.79 -17.26 -5.14
C LEU A 178 7.37 -16.91 -3.76
N SER A 179 8.31 -15.97 -3.72
CA SER A 179 8.97 -15.50 -2.50
C SER A 179 7.98 -14.88 -1.52
N LYS A 180 7.02 -14.09 -2.03
CA LYS A 180 5.92 -13.54 -1.23
C LYS A 180 5.10 -14.65 -0.59
N TYR A 181 4.62 -15.63 -1.36
CA TYR A 181 3.82 -16.72 -0.79
C TYR A 181 4.61 -17.49 0.26
N MET A 182 5.87 -17.83 0.00
CA MET A 182 6.71 -18.52 0.98
C MET A 182 6.91 -17.71 2.28
N LEU A 183 7.19 -16.41 2.17
CA LEU A 183 7.41 -15.54 3.31
C LEU A 183 6.12 -15.37 4.12
N GLU A 184 5.02 -15.07 3.45
CA GLU A 184 3.70 -14.87 4.07
C GLU A 184 3.22 -16.16 4.74
N SER A 185 3.42 -17.33 4.12
CA SER A 185 3.11 -18.62 4.74
C SER A 185 3.91 -18.87 6.03
N LYS A 186 5.20 -18.54 6.02
CA LYS A 186 6.06 -18.65 7.21
C LYS A 186 5.64 -17.69 8.32
N LEU A 187 5.34 -16.44 7.97
CA LEU A 187 4.84 -15.42 8.90
C LEU A 187 3.45 -15.77 9.45
N ALA A 188 2.62 -16.47 8.67
CA ALA A 188 1.35 -17.05 9.11
C ALA A 188 1.54 -18.26 10.05
N GLY A 189 2.76 -18.76 10.19
CA GLY A 189 3.10 -19.84 11.12
C GLY A 189 2.91 -21.26 10.57
N ILE A 190 2.92 -21.46 9.25
CA ILE A 190 2.66 -22.78 8.63
C ILE A 190 3.69 -23.87 8.99
N GLU A 191 4.87 -23.46 9.46
CA GLU A 191 5.97 -24.34 9.87
C GLU A 191 5.96 -24.66 11.37
N LEU A 192 5.04 -24.08 12.13
CA LEU A 192 4.97 -24.30 13.58
C LEU A 192 4.23 -25.60 13.91
N GLU A 193 4.82 -26.40 14.78
CA GLU A 193 4.23 -27.65 15.25
C GLU A 193 3.22 -27.39 16.41
N GLY A 194 2.05 -28.05 16.38
CA GLY A 194 1.07 -28.06 17.49
C GLY A 194 -0.16 -27.16 17.33
N LYS A 195 -0.94 -26.95 18.41
CA LYS A 195 -2.19 -26.14 18.46
C LYS A 195 -1.93 -24.62 18.42
N ARG A 196 -1.02 -24.15 17.57
CA ARG A 196 -0.74 -22.72 17.34
C ARG A 196 -1.12 -22.24 15.93
N ASN A 197 -2.01 -22.97 15.24
CA ASN A 197 -2.61 -22.56 13.96
C ASN A 197 -3.45 -21.24 14.02
N ASN A 198 -3.48 -20.57 15.17
CA ASN A 198 -4.08 -19.25 15.39
C ASN A 198 -3.03 -18.22 15.83
N LEU A 199 -1.80 -18.29 15.32
CA LEU A 199 -0.98 -17.08 15.32
C LEU A 199 -1.77 -16.05 14.52
N ASN A 200 -2.10 -14.96 15.21
CA ASN A 200 -2.81 -13.84 14.65
C ASN A 200 -2.13 -13.49 13.32
N LEU A 201 -2.85 -13.70 12.22
CA LEU A 201 -2.51 -13.21 10.88
C LEU A 201 -2.32 -11.66 10.84
N ASN A 202 -2.34 -10.98 12.00
CA ASN A 202 -2.02 -9.57 12.25
C ASN A 202 -0.73 -9.07 11.61
N ILE A 203 0.25 -9.93 11.31
CA ILE A 203 1.45 -9.52 10.59
C ILE A 203 1.20 -9.50 9.06
N LEU A 204 0.54 -10.53 8.51
CA LEU A 204 0.09 -10.58 7.10
C LEU A 204 -0.84 -9.41 6.73
N TYR A 205 -1.60 -9.00 7.74
CA TYR A 205 -2.66 -8.02 7.69
C TYR A 205 -2.25 -6.61 7.30
N LEU A 206 -0.96 -6.30 7.36
CA LEU A 206 -0.38 -5.00 6.99
C LEU A 206 -0.13 -4.92 5.48
N LEU A 207 0.06 -6.05 4.79
CA LEU A 207 0.56 -6.11 3.40
C LEU A 207 -0.55 -6.16 2.34
N LEU A 208 -1.81 -6.12 2.76
CA LEU A 208 -2.96 -6.32 1.88
C LEU A 208 -3.47 -5.00 1.30
N GLN A 209 -2.79 -4.48 0.28
CA GLN A 209 -3.41 -3.51 -0.61
C GLN A 209 -4.14 -4.23 -1.75
N VAL A 210 -5.20 -3.60 -2.22
CA VAL A 210 -6.09 -4.16 -3.24
C VAL A 210 -5.98 -3.25 -4.44
N ILE A 211 -5.66 -3.83 -5.59
CA ILE A 211 -5.51 -3.10 -6.84
C ILE A 211 -6.76 -3.34 -7.64
N THR A 212 -7.39 -2.24 -8.00
CA THR A 212 -8.64 -2.22 -8.73
C THR A 212 -8.52 -1.24 -9.88
N PRO A 213 -9.31 -1.42 -10.96
CA PRO A 213 -9.38 -0.42 -12.03
C PRO A 213 -9.83 0.96 -11.52
N LEU A 214 -10.43 1.01 -10.32
CA LEU A 214 -10.77 2.24 -9.64
C LEU A 214 -9.72 2.58 -8.56
N ASN A 215 -8.93 3.62 -8.79
CA ASN A 215 -8.08 4.22 -7.77
C ASN A 215 -8.73 5.48 -7.21
N THR A 216 -8.70 5.68 -5.90
CA THR A 216 -9.38 6.81 -5.24
C THR A 216 -8.40 7.64 -4.43
N LEU A 217 -8.42 8.95 -4.66
CA LEU A 217 -7.65 9.93 -3.90
C LEU A 217 -8.57 10.59 -2.87
N ILE A 218 -8.28 10.40 -1.58
CA ILE A 218 -9.07 10.96 -0.48
C ILE A 218 -8.19 11.93 0.29
N LEU A 219 -8.61 13.19 0.36
CA LEU A 219 -7.85 14.29 0.95
C LEU A 219 -8.74 15.06 1.93
N ASN A 220 -8.14 15.53 3.03
CA ASN A 220 -8.78 16.44 3.96
C ASN A 220 -8.30 17.87 3.68
N LEU A 221 -8.96 18.54 2.74
CA LEU A 221 -8.63 19.90 2.30
C LEU A 221 -9.52 20.93 3.00
N THR A 222 -9.08 22.19 3.03
CA THR A 222 -9.85 23.30 3.61
C THR A 222 -11.16 23.47 2.84
N GLU A 223 -12.29 23.50 3.53
CA GLU A 223 -13.58 23.70 2.86
C GLU A 223 -13.72 25.15 2.33
N PRO A 224 -14.46 25.37 1.23
CA PRO A 224 -14.82 26.71 0.78
C PRO A 224 -15.53 27.50 1.89
N GLN A 225 -15.11 28.74 2.15
CA GLN A 225 -15.69 29.60 3.19
C GLN A 225 -16.19 30.92 2.61
N TYR A 226 -17.34 31.41 3.11
CA TYR A 226 -17.86 32.75 2.82
C TYR A 226 -18.00 33.08 1.32
N GLY A 227 -18.42 32.10 0.50
CA GLY A 227 -18.57 32.27 -0.95
C GLY A 227 -17.25 32.34 -1.74
N LYS A 228 -16.10 32.12 -1.08
CA LYS A 228 -14.79 32.02 -1.74
C LYS A 228 -14.52 30.56 -2.17
N PRO A 229 -13.68 30.35 -3.21
CA PRO A 229 -13.25 29.00 -3.57
C PRO A 229 -12.42 28.35 -2.45
N CYS A 230 -12.17 27.05 -2.59
CA CYS A 230 -11.23 26.31 -1.74
C CYS A 230 -9.82 26.90 -1.89
N LEU A 231 -9.32 27.58 -0.84
CA LEU A 231 -7.96 28.12 -0.79
C LEU A 231 -7.08 27.17 0.01
N LEU A 232 -6.06 26.61 -0.64
CA LEU A 232 -5.16 25.64 -0.04
C LEU A 232 -3.92 26.31 0.52
N THR A 233 -3.48 25.84 1.69
CA THR A 233 -2.13 26.12 2.18
C THR A 233 -1.10 25.37 1.33
N PHE A 234 0.15 25.86 1.27
CA PHE A 234 1.22 25.16 0.55
C PHE A 234 1.39 23.72 1.06
N LYS A 235 1.24 23.49 2.37
CA LYS A 235 1.29 22.15 2.96
C LYS A 235 0.20 21.20 2.46
N GLN A 236 -1.00 21.72 2.18
CA GLN A 236 -2.09 20.94 1.59
C GLN A 236 -1.83 20.61 0.13
N VAL A 237 -1.18 21.50 -0.62
CA VAL A 237 -0.71 21.23 -1.99
C VAL A 237 0.37 20.15 -1.98
N GLU A 238 1.35 20.23 -1.07
CA GLU A 238 2.34 19.16 -0.84
C GLU A 238 1.66 17.82 -0.55
N ASN A 239 0.66 17.81 0.32
CA ASN A 239 -0.07 16.59 0.66
C ASN A 239 -0.84 16.01 -0.54
N LEU A 240 -1.41 16.87 -1.39
CA LEU A 240 -2.04 16.45 -2.63
C LEU A 240 -1.04 15.76 -3.56
N PHE A 241 0.13 16.37 -3.79
CA PHE A 241 1.20 15.79 -4.63
C PHE A 241 1.73 14.49 -4.04
N PHE A 242 1.90 14.45 -2.72
CA PHE A 242 2.32 13.25 -1.99
C PHE A 242 1.36 12.08 -2.28
N HIS A 243 0.07 12.26 -2.07
CA HIS A 243 -0.91 11.19 -2.33
C HIS A 243 -1.10 10.90 -3.82
N PHE A 244 -0.94 11.89 -4.70
CA PHE A 244 -0.96 11.69 -6.14
C PHE A 244 0.17 10.76 -6.61
N GLY A 245 1.32 10.74 -5.95
CA GLY A 245 2.41 9.80 -6.25
C GLY A 245 1.99 8.34 -6.10
N SER A 246 1.30 8.01 -5.01
CA SER A 246 0.74 6.67 -4.80
C SER A 246 -0.35 6.31 -5.82
N LEU A 247 -1.12 7.31 -6.28
CA LEU A 247 -2.12 7.13 -7.34
C LEU A 247 -1.45 6.77 -8.67
N LEU A 248 -0.35 7.44 -9.02
CA LEU A 248 0.43 7.13 -10.22
C LEU A 248 1.01 5.71 -10.18
N GLN A 249 1.67 5.32 -9.08
CA GLN A 249 2.21 3.97 -8.93
C GLN A 249 1.14 2.89 -9.09
N ARG A 250 -0.04 3.09 -8.51
CA ARG A 250 -1.16 2.14 -8.65
C ARG A 250 -1.76 2.10 -10.05
N SER A 251 -1.70 3.20 -10.79
CA SER A 251 -2.38 3.32 -12.09
C SER A 251 -1.47 2.93 -13.27
N LEU A 252 -0.15 3.03 -13.12
CA LEU A 252 0.83 2.82 -14.19
C LEU A 252 1.60 1.50 -14.09
N THR A 253 1.27 0.68 -13.09
CA THR A 253 1.81 -0.68 -12.95
C THR A 253 1.47 -1.53 -14.17
N ALA A 254 2.42 -2.33 -14.65
CA ALA A 254 2.22 -3.24 -15.79
C ALA A 254 2.54 -4.71 -15.46
N THR A 255 2.56 -5.04 -14.18
CA THR A 255 2.71 -6.42 -13.66
C THR A 255 1.51 -7.29 -14.00
N HIS A 256 1.74 -8.58 -14.20
CA HIS A 256 0.71 -9.57 -14.47
C HIS A 256 -0.06 -10.00 -13.20
N TYR A 257 0.62 -10.16 -12.06
CA TYR A 257 0.01 -10.70 -10.84
C TYR A 257 -0.41 -9.60 -9.84
N SER A 258 -1.68 -9.60 -9.39
CA SER A 258 -2.19 -8.63 -8.41
C SER A 258 -1.40 -8.58 -7.11
N ASP A 259 -0.83 -9.71 -6.69
CA ASP A 259 -0.06 -9.84 -5.45
C ASP A 259 1.26 -9.05 -5.47
N VAL A 260 1.76 -8.65 -6.65
CA VAL A 260 2.98 -7.85 -6.82
C VAL A 260 2.76 -6.59 -7.65
N SER A 261 1.51 -6.27 -7.97
CA SER A 261 1.14 -5.10 -8.76
C SER A 261 1.16 -3.82 -7.94
N GLY A 262 1.25 -2.65 -8.59
CA GLY A 262 1.07 -1.34 -7.98
C GLY A 262 2.01 -1.09 -6.81
N VAL A 263 1.46 -1.09 -5.59
CA VAL A 263 2.22 -0.95 -4.34
C VAL A 263 2.18 -2.22 -3.48
N ASN A 264 1.60 -3.31 -3.99
CA ASN A 264 1.63 -4.61 -3.33
C ASN A 264 3.03 -5.21 -3.44
N ASN A 265 3.51 -5.81 -2.35
CA ASN A 265 4.84 -6.43 -2.28
C ASN A 265 6.01 -5.47 -2.55
N VAL A 266 5.78 -4.15 -2.50
CA VAL A 266 6.85 -3.16 -2.40
C VAL A 266 7.31 -3.10 -0.95
N GLU A 267 8.61 -3.07 -0.73
CA GLU A 267 9.17 -2.96 0.62
C GLU A 267 8.68 -1.67 1.31
N TRP A 268 8.29 -1.76 2.59
CA TRP A 268 7.66 -0.65 3.33
C TRP A 268 8.54 0.60 3.42
N ASP A 269 9.86 0.43 3.48
CA ASP A 269 10.84 1.52 3.48
C ASP A 269 10.90 2.29 2.15
N SER A 270 10.37 1.69 1.08
CA SER A 270 10.45 2.18 -0.29
C SER A 270 9.10 2.65 -0.86
N VAL A 271 7.99 2.31 -0.20
CA VAL A 271 6.62 2.59 -0.70
C VAL A 271 6.32 4.09 -0.85
N TYR A 272 6.97 4.97 -0.08
CA TYR A 272 6.74 6.41 -0.11
C TYR A 272 7.72 7.18 -1.00
N ILE A 273 8.64 6.50 -1.70
CA ILE A 273 9.66 7.15 -2.52
C ILE A 273 9.03 8.04 -3.59
N ILE A 274 8.05 7.53 -4.36
CA ILE A 274 7.41 8.29 -5.43
C ILE A 274 6.50 9.40 -4.88
N ASN A 275 5.87 9.16 -3.72
CA ASN A 275 5.09 10.17 -3.05
C ASN A 275 5.96 11.40 -2.73
N TYR A 276 7.10 11.22 -2.07
CA TYR A 276 8.01 12.32 -1.78
C TYR A 276 8.69 12.89 -3.02
N PHE A 277 9.03 12.06 -4.00
CA PHE A 277 9.61 12.50 -5.26
C PHE A 277 8.75 13.57 -5.95
N LEU A 278 7.43 13.36 -6.03
CA LEU A 278 6.54 14.34 -6.64
C LEU A 278 6.49 15.68 -5.88
N THR A 279 6.64 15.66 -4.56
CA THR A 279 6.63 16.90 -3.76
C THR A 279 7.80 17.82 -4.08
N HIS A 280 8.93 17.28 -4.58
CA HIS A 280 10.08 18.10 -4.96
C HIS A 280 9.76 19.05 -6.12
N PHE A 281 8.87 18.68 -7.04
CA PHE A 281 8.49 19.56 -8.15
C PHE A 281 7.81 20.86 -7.69
N LEU A 282 7.20 20.88 -6.51
CA LEU A 282 6.51 22.08 -6.00
C LEU A 282 7.43 23.27 -5.71
N TYR A 283 8.73 23.03 -5.65
CA TYR A 283 9.72 24.09 -5.43
C TYR A 283 10.54 24.41 -6.69
N GLU A 284 10.19 23.85 -7.84
CA GLU A 284 10.76 24.27 -9.12
C GLU A 284 9.98 25.48 -9.63
N GLU A 285 10.67 26.55 -10.00
CA GLU A 285 10.07 27.84 -10.36
C GLU A 285 8.97 27.69 -11.42
N ARG A 286 9.23 26.90 -12.46
CA ARG A 286 8.27 26.64 -13.54
C ARG A 286 6.96 26.04 -13.02
N VAL A 287 7.06 25.01 -12.19
CA VAL A 287 5.89 24.30 -11.64
C VAL A 287 5.15 25.21 -10.66
N PHE A 288 5.88 25.90 -9.79
CA PHE A 288 5.30 26.87 -8.88
C PHE A 288 4.52 27.96 -9.63
N ALA A 289 5.08 28.51 -10.71
CA ALA A 289 4.43 29.53 -11.54
C ALA A 289 3.18 29.01 -12.27
N GLU A 290 3.08 27.72 -12.57
CA GLU A 290 1.89 27.10 -13.16
C GLU A 290 0.78 26.86 -12.12
N LEU A 291 1.15 26.54 -10.87
CA LEU A 291 0.21 26.15 -9.82
C LEU A 291 -0.44 27.32 -9.06
N ASN A 292 0.06 28.55 -9.22
CA ASN A 292 -0.39 29.68 -8.42
C ASN A 292 -1.01 30.81 -9.26
N SER A 293 -2.09 31.38 -8.72
CA SER A 293 -2.72 32.62 -9.19
C SER A 293 -3.64 33.16 -8.10
N HIS A 294 -3.72 34.48 -7.95
CA HIS A 294 -4.64 35.11 -7.02
C HIS A 294 -6.09 34.84 -7.44
N PHE A 295 -6.92 34.36 -6.52
CA PHE A 295 -8.26 33.84 -6.85
C PHE A 295 -9.22 34.89 -7.45
N ALA A 296 -9.03 36.18 -7.14
CA ALA A 296 -9.89 37.25 -7.64
C ALA A 296 -9.31 38.02 -8.84
N THR A 297 -7.98 38.16 -8.92
CA THR A 297 -7.32 38.99 -9.95
C THR A 297 -6.62 38.17 -11.02
N GLY A 298 -6.37 36.89 -10.79
CA GLY A 298 -5.59 36.02 -11.67
C GLY A 298 -4.08 36.31 -11.67
N GLU A 299 -3.61 37.28 -10.88
CA GLU A 299 -2.20 37.66 -10.82
C GLU A 299 -1.36 36.52 -10.23
N LYS A 300 -0.23 36.22 -10.86
CA LYS A 300 0.70 35.19 -10.38
C LYS A 300 1.65 35.76 -9.34
N LEU A 301 1.83 35.01 -8.25
CA LEU A 301 2.91 35.20 -7.31
C LEU A 301 4.23 34.75 -7.96
N LYS A 302 5.15 35.71 -8.13
CA LYS A 302 6.50 35.44 -8.59
C LYS A 302 7.40 35.17 -7.38
N MET A 303 8.10 34.04 -7.40
CA MET A 303 9.15 33.72 -6.45
C MET A 303 10.40 33.34 -7.23
N THR A 304 11.55 33.86 -6.77
CA THR A 304 12.86 33.45 -7.29
C THR A 304 13.20 32.03 -6.86
N ASP A 305 14.07 31.36 -7.60
CA ASP A 305 14.58 30.03 -7.25
C ASP A 305 15.26 30.04 -5.85
N GLU A 306 15.99 31.10 -5.49
CA GLU A 306 16.55 31.25 -4.14
C GLU A 306 15.48 31.30 -3.05
N GLN A 307 14.36 31.99 -3.29
CA GLN A 307 13.25 32.06 -2.33
C GLN A 307 12.57 30.70 -2.16
N LEU A 308 12.39 29.93 -3.25
CA LEU A 308 11.82 28.58 -3.19
C LEU A 308 12.78 27.60 -2.47
N LYS A 309 14.08 27.69 -2.74
CA LYS A 309 15.11 26.93 -2.01
C LYS A 309 15.14 27.29 -0.52
N ALA A 310 15.03 28.57 -0.18
CA ALA A 310 14.96 29.02 1.21
C ALA A 310 13.68 28.53 1.91
N LEU A 311 12.54 28.56 1.22
CA LEU A 311 11.27 28.02 1.71
C LEU A 311 11.39 26.51 2.02
N ARG A 312 12.05 25.74 1.14
CA ARG A 312 12.28 24.31 1.34
C ARG A 312 13.16 24.00 2.55
N ALA A 313 14.23 24.78 2.74
CA ALA A 313 15.19 24.57 3.82
C ALA A 313 14.73 25.14 5.18
N HIS A 314 13.64 25.91 5.20
CA HIS A 314 13.13 26.53 6.42
C HIS A 314 12.72 25.45 7.44
N ASN A 315 13.33 25.47 8.63
CA ASN A 315 13.16 24.50 9.72
C ASN A 315 13.52 23.03 9.41
N ALA A 316 14.20 22.75 8.28
CA ALA A 316 14.51 21.38 7.88
C ALA A 316 15.27 20.57 8.95
N GLY A 317 16.17 21.21 9.70
CA GLY A 317 16.89 20.55 10.79
C GLY A 317 15.98 20.06 11.93
N ILE A 318 15.03 20.88 12.37
CA ILE A 318 14.05 20.50 13.41
C ILE A 318 13.13 19.41 12.89
N ASP A 319 12.70 19.50 11.62
CA ASP A 319 11.84 18.50 11.00
C ASP A 319 12.54 17.13 10.91
N VAL A 320 13.81 17.09 10.50
CA VAL A 320 14.60 15.85 10.47
C VAL A 320 14.80 15.28 11.87
N CYS A 321 15.12 16.10 12.88
CA CYS A 321 15.17 15.66 14.26
C CYS A 321 13.85 15.07 14.74
N SER A 322 12.71 15.65 14.34
CA SER A 322 11.39 15.12 14.67
C SER A 322 11.12 13.75 14.05
N GLU A 323 11.48 13.56 12.78
CA GLU A 323 11.35 12.27 12.09
C GLU A 323 12.26 11.20 12.73
N LEU A 324 13.51 11.56 13.04
CA LEU A 324 14.47 10.68 13.72
C LEU A 324 13.99 10.28 15.13
N PHE A 325 13.46 11.24 15.89
CA PHE A 325 12.88 10.97 17.21
C PHE A 325 11.75 9.95 17.10
N LYS A 326 10.80 10.17 16.17
CA LYS A 326 9.65 9.28 15.99
C LYS A 326 10.05 7.89 15.50
N ALA A 327 11.01 7.81 14.57
CA ALA A 327 11.54 6.54 14.09
C ALA A 327 12.24 5.75 15.21
N ASN A 328 13.05 6.41 16.03
CA ASN A 328 13.71 5.77 17.17
C ASN A 328 12.68 5.35 18.24
N LEU A 329 11.71 6.22 18.55
CA LEU A 329 10.62 5.90 19.47
C LEU A 329 9.84 4.65 19.04
N ASP A 330 9.47 4.56 17.77
CA ASP A 330 8.78 3.38 17.21
C ASP A 330 9.60 2.10 17.40
N LEU A 331 10.89 2.12 17.03
CA LEU A 331 11.77 0.96 17.18
C LEU A 331 11.93 0.55 18.65
N GLN A 332 12.10 1.50 19.58
CA GLN A 332 12.19 1.19 21.01
C GLN A 332 10.88 0.64 21.57
N LEU A 333 9.71 1.13 21.12
CA LEU A 333 8.41 0.60 21.53
C LEU A 333 8.20 -0.86 21.09
N HIS A 334 8.88 -1.29 20.03
CA HIS A 334 8.80 -2.63 19.45
C HIS A 334 9.99 -3.54 19.77
N ASN A 335 10.98 -3.07 20.53
CA ASN A 335 12.18 -3.82 20.89
C ASN A 335 12.22 -4.17 22.39
N GLY A 336 12.27 -5.46 22.71
CA GLY A 336 12.58 -5.96 24.06
C GLY A 336 11.49 -5.82 25.14
N PRO A 337 11.80 -6.21 26.40
CA PRO A 337 10.90 -6.04 27.55
C PRO A 337 10.71 -4.56 27.88
N LYS A 338 9.44 -4.17 28.05
CA LYS A 338 9.00 -2.78 27.85
C LYS A 338 8.92 -1.99 29.17
N PRO A 339 9.75 -0.97 29.39
CA PRO A 339 9.38 0.13 30.27
C PRO A 339 8.11 0.83 29.73
N HIS A 340 7.44 1.60 30.58
CA HIS A 340 6.24 2.34 30.15
C HIS A 340 6.64 3.34 29.03
N TRP A 341 5.78 3.55 28.02
CA TRP A 341 6.09 4.39 26.84
C TRP A 341 6.58 5.81 27.21
N SER A 342 6.18 6.32 28.38
CA SER A 342 6.58 7.63 28.89
C SER A 342 8.04 7.69 29.31
N GLU A 343 8.60 6.58 29.80
CA GLU A 343 10.01 6.47 30.17
C GLU A 343 10.87 6.49 28.91
N ILE A 344 10.53 5.65 27.92
CA ILE A 344 11.17 5.62 26.60
C ILE A 344 11.17 7.02 25.97
N SER A 345 10.02 7.70 25.98
CA SER A 345 9.91 9.05 25.40
C SER A 345 10.80 10.06 26.11
N ARG A 346 10.89 10.00 27.45
CA ARG A 346 11.69 10.93 28.26
C ARG A 346 13.19 10.71 28.07
N GLU A 347 13.62 9.47 27.89
CA GLU A 347 15.01 9.12 27.64
C GLU A 347 15.45 9.50 26.22
N LEU A 348 14.58 9.26 25.22
CA LEU A 348 14.90 9.54 23.82
C LEU A 348 14.86 11.03 23.49
N TYR A 349 13.93 11.80 24.04
CA TYR A 349 13.70 13.18 23.58
C TYR A 349 14.94 14.09 23.62
N PRO A 350 15.76 14.10 24.69
CA PRO A 350 16.97 14.93 24.77
C PRO A 350 18.05 14.55 23.74
N LEU A 351 18.00 13.35 23.16
CA LEU A 351 18.96 12.91 22.14
C LEU A 351 18.68 13.55 20.77
N HIS A 352 17.43 14.00 20.54
CA HIS A 352 16.99 14.55 19.25
C HIS A 352 16.68 16.05 19.32
N PHE A 353 16.35 16.58 20.49
CA PHE A 353 15.97 17.98 20.67
C PHE A 353 16.82 18.67 21.75
N GLY A 354 17.26 19.89 21.46
CA GLY A 354 18.03 20.74 22.39
C GLY A 354 17.19 21.53 23.40
N PHE A 355 15.88 21.29 23.46
CA PHE A 355 14.94 21.96 24.35
C PHE A 355 14.10 20.92 25.11
N PRO A 356 13.52 21.26 26.28
CA PRO A 356 12.79 20.27 27.09
C PRO A 356 11.46 19.85 26.45
N ILE A 357 11.07 18.60 26.69
CA ILE A 357 9.74 18.09 26.33
C ILE A 357 8.66 18.77 27.18
N ASP A 358 7.51 19.09 26.58
CA ASP A 358 6.37 19.59 27.32
C ASP A 358 5.86 18.56 28.35
N LYS A 359 5.54 19.02 29.56
CA LYS A 359 5.10 18.15 30.68
C LYS A 359 3.77 17.43 30.43
N TYR A 360 2.94 17.94 29.52
CA TYR A 360 1.68 17.34 29.09
C TYR A 360 1.79 16.60 27.76
N SER A 361 3.01 16.42 27.24
CA SER A 361 3.24 15.69 26.00
C SER A 361 2.76 14.24 26.14
N ASN A 362 1.79 13.87 25.31
CA ASN A 362 1.27 12.51 25.15
C ASN A 362 1.59 11.96 23.76
N LEU A 363 2.76 12.34 23.22
CA LEU A 363 3.15 12.08 21.85
C LEU A 363 2.97 10.61 21.42
N PRO A 364 3.35 9.59 22.21
CA PRO A 364 3.10 8.19 21.84
C PRO A 364 1.62 7.83 21.71
N CYS A 365 0.74 8.43 22.52
CA CYS A 365 -0.70 8.19 22.45
C CYS A 365 -1.36 8.79 21.20
N ARG A 366 -0.68 9.73 20.53
CA ARG A 366 -1.13 10.35 19.28
C ARG A 366 -0.39 9.81 18.05
N PHE A 367 0.43 8.79 18.24
CA PHE A 367 1.29 8.24 17.19
C PHE A 367 0.51 7.25 16.32
N VAL A 368 -0.44 7.77 15.54
CA VAL A 368 -1.44 7.00 14.79
C VAL A 368 -0.80 6.02 13.81
N GLU A 369 0.27 6.44 13.14
CA GLU A 369 0.99 5.67 12.13
C GLU A 369 1.49 4.32 12.67
N VAL A 370 1.91 4.31 13.93
CA VAL A 370 2.47 3.16 14.63
C VAL A 370 1.43 2.45 15.51
N GLY A 371 0.61 3.22 16.23
CA GLY A 371 -0.31 2.70 17.23
C GLY A 371 -1.57 2.06 16.65
N SER A 372 -2.05 2.54 15.51
CA SER A 372 -3.27 2.05 14.86
C SER A 372 -3.15 1.91 13.34
N GLY A 373 -2.02 2.35 12.78
CA GLY A 373 -1.69 2.28 11.37
C GLY A 373 -0.81 1.08 11.05
N ASP A 374 -0.24 1.11 9.85
CA ASP A 374 0.46 -0.04 9.29
C ASP A 374 2.00 0.02 9.43
N LEU A 375 2.52 0.98 10.21
CA LEU A 375 3.96 1.27 10.28
C LEU A 375 4.61 0.90 11.63
N ALA A 376 4.04 -0.07 12.34
CA ALA A 376 4.66 -0.60 13.56
C ALA A 376 6.06 -1.16 13.26
N ALA A 377 7.07 -0.68 13.99
CA ALA A 377 8.49 -0.95 13.77
C ALA A 377 9.00 -0.56 12.35
N GLY A 378 8.31 0.37 11.70
CA GLY A 378 8.52 0.76 10.31
C GLY A 378 8.49 2.26 10.07
N TYR A 379 8.35 3.12 11.09
CA TYR A 379 8.21 4.58 10.89
C TYR A 379 9.43 5.22 10.21
N TYR A 380 10.62 4.63 10.37
CA TYR A 380 11.85 5.08 9.69
C TYR A 380 11.71 5.15 8.15
N SER A 381 10.75 4.42 7.59
CA SER A 381 10.42 4.39 6.16
C SER A 381 10.15 5.77 5.58
N PHE A 382 9.55 6.69 6.35
CA PHE A 382 9.29 8.05 5.86
C PHE A 382 10.60 8.81 5.57
N LEU A 383 11.54 8.81 6.52
CA LEU A 383 12.82 9.49 6.34
C LEU A 383 13.67 8.80 5.27
N TRP A 384 13.69 7.46 5.27
CA TRP A 384 14.37 6.68 4.24
C TRP A 384 13.86 7.02 2.84
N SER A 385 12.54 7.01 2.65
CA SER A 385 11.91 7.39 1.37
C SER A 385 12.19 8.84 0.98
N LYS A 386 12.21 9.81 1.93
CA LYS A 386 12.60 11.21 1.64
C LYS A 386 14.03 11.28 1.10
N LEU A 387 14.98 10.59 1.74
CA LEU A 387 16.38 10.55 1.33
C LEU A 387 16.52 10.00 -0.09
N VAL A 388 15.93 8.83 -0.36
CA VAL A 388 16.00 8.18 -1.67
C VAL A 388 15.30 9.01 -2.76
N SER A 389 14.16 9.62 -2.43
CA SER A 389 13.41 10.46 -3.38
C SER A 389 14.21 11.70 -3.84
N ALA A 390 15.06 12.26 -2.97
CA ALA A 390 15.89 13.41 -3.31
C ALA A 390 16.94 13.06 -4.36
N ASP A 391 17.54 11.85 -4.27
CA ASP A 391 18.50 11.36 -5.27
C ASP A 391 17.83 11.06 -6.62
N ILE A 392 16.62 10.50 -6.59
CA ILE A 392 15.82 10.32 -7.81
C ILE A 392 15.52 11.66 -8.47
N PHE A 393 15.11 12.65 -7.68
CA PHE A 393 14.84 14.00 -8.18
C PHE A 393 16.10 14.69 -8.72
N TYR A 394 17.24 14.47 -8.09
CA TYR A 394 18.52 15.01 -8.56
C TYR A 394 18.89 14.50 -9.96
N ALA A 395 18.53 13.27 -10.33
CA ALA A 395 18.71 12.76 -11.70
C ALA A 395 17.95 13.58 -12.76
N PHE A 396 16.84 14.23 -12.41
CA PHE A 396 16.13 15.15 -13.31
C PHE A 396 16.83 16.50 -13.43
N LYS A 397 17.56 16.93 -12.38
CA LYS A 397 18.40 18.13 -12.43
C LYS A 397 19.65 17.89 -13.29
N GLU A 398 20.32 16.76 -13.11
CA GLU A 398 21.49 16.34 -13.92
C GLU A 398 21.16 16.35 -15.42
N ASP A 399 20.01 15.78 -15.83
CA ASP A 399 19.58 15.78 -17.25
C ASP A 399 19.13 17.17 -17.74
N GLY A 400 18.59 18.01 -16.86
CA GLY A 400 18.24 19.39 -17.17
C GLY A 400 19.48 20.29 -17.37
N GLU A 401 20.50 20.11 -16.53
CA GLU A 401 21.77 20.82 -16.59
C GLU A 401 22.60 20.37 -17.81
N GLY A 402 22.66 19.07 -18.11
CA GLY A 402 23.31 18.56 -19.33
C GLY A 402 22.68 19.07 -20.63
N ARG A 403 21.38 19.43 -20.62
CA ARG A 403 20.72 20.08 -21.77
C ARG A 403 21.05 21.55 -21.92
N LEU A 404 21.53 22.22 -20.86
CA LEU A 404 21.97 23.61 -20.89
C LEU A 404 23.44 23.73 -21.31
N GLU A 405 24.27 22.73 -21.02
CA GLU A 405 25.68 22.71 -21.48
C GLU A 405 25.82 22.43 -22.99
N ASP A 406 24.83 21.76 -23.59
CA ASP A 406 24.70 21.63 -25.05
C ASP A 406 24.20 22.92 -25.75
N GLU A 407 23.93 24.00 -25.00
CA GLU A 407 23.69 25.34 -25.56
C GLU A 407 25.00 26.10 -25.87
N SER A 408 26.03 25.39 -26.34
CA SER A 408 27.15 25.99 -27.05
C SER A 408 26.75 26.39 -28.49
N GLY A 409 25.80 27.32 -28.59
CA GLY A 409 25.80 28.35 -29.64
C GLY A 409 25.27 27.99 -31.04
N ARG A 410 24.38 27.00 -31.21
CA ARG A 410 23.58 26.89 -32.43
C ARG A 410 22.08 26.87 -32.11
N SER A 411 21.53 28.07 -31.98
CA SER A 411 20.12 28.31 -32.27
C SER A 411 19.89 28.00 -33.75
N ASP A 412 19.45 26.78 -34.06
CA ASP A 412 18.82 26.50 -35.34
C ASP A 412 17.33 26.23 -35.13
N SER A 413 16.57 27.20 -35.61
CA SER A 413 15.14 27.16 -35.84
C SER A 413 14.76 25.94 -36.68
N GLY A 414 13.86 25.11 -36.14
CA GLY A 414 13.00 24.22 -36.92
C GLY A 414 13.67 23.03 -37.59
N VAL A 415 13.77 21.90 -36.88
CA VAL A 415 13.79 20.56 -37.52
C VAL A 415 12.92 19.59 -36.73
N SER A 416 11.76 19.32 -37.28
CA SER A 416 10.98 18.09 -37.14
C SER A 416 11.79 16.86 -37.54
N GLY A 417 11.76 15.79 -36.72
CA GLY A 417 11.95 14.41 -37.21
C GLY A 417 13.30 13.71 -36.99
N GLY A 418 13.87 13.76 -35.79
CA GLY A 418 14.96 12.85 -35.38
C GLY A 418 14.57 12.03 -34.15
N GLU A 419 14.37 10.72 -34.31
CA GLU A 419 14.14 9.76 -33.22
C GLU A 419 15.30 9.81 -32.21
N ARG A 420 15.03 10.31 -31.01
CA ARG A 420 15.94 10.17 -29.86
C ARG A 420 15.78 8.75 -29.30
N THR A 421 16.84 7.96 -29.39
CA THR A 421 16.90 6.55 -29.01
C THR A 421 17.14 6.30 -27.51
N GLU A 422 17.43 7.32 -26.70
CA GLU A 422 17.49 7.18 -25.24
C GLU A 422 16.20 7.65 -24.55
N PRO A 423 15.61 6.83 -23.66
CA PRO A 423 14.45 7.25 -22.89
C PRO A 423 14.83 8.42 -21.97
N ASN A 424 14.20 9.59 -22.17
CA ASN A 424 14.23 10.73 -21.24
C ASN A 424 14.03 10.21 -19.80
N VAL A 425 14.70 10.81 -18.80
CA VAL A 425 14.62 10.43 -17.37
C VAL A 425 13.19 10.15 -16.88
N GLY A 426 12.19 10.87 -17.38
CA GLY A 426 10.77 10.58 -17.09
C GLY A 426 10.27 9.23 -17.60
N SER A 427 10.68 8.80 -18.80
CA SER A 427 10.40 7.45 -19.31
C SER A 427 11.13 6.39 -18.51
N ARG A 428 12.40 6.62 -18.12
CA ARG A 428 13.12 5.74 -17.20
C ARG A 428 12.41 5.59 -15.86
N LEU A 429 11.92 6.69 -15.27
CA LEU A 429 11.15 6.65 -14.02
C LEU A 429 9.86 5.82 -14.19
N ARG A 430 9.14 6.02 -15.29
CA ARG A 430 7.94 5.24 -15.63
C ARG A 430 8.27 3.75 -15.71
N ASP A 431 9.22 3.40 -16.58
CA ASP A 431 9.59 2.02 -16.91
C ASP A 431 10.30 1.30 -15.74
N THR A 432 10.58 2.00 -14.64
CA THR A 432 11.12 1.45 -13.39
C THR A 432 10.11 1.54 -12.25
N PHE A 433 10.11 2.65 -11.52
CA PHE A 433 9.35 2.83 -10.28
C PHE A 433 7.82 2.79 -10.44
N LEU A 434 7.29 3.11 -11.62
CA LEU A 434 5.85 3.12 -11.84
C LEU A 434 5.33 1.82 -12.46
N THR A 435 6.17 1.11 -13.22
CA THR A 435 5.80 -0.11 -13.94
C THR A 435 6.00 -1.39 -13.12
N PHE A 436 7.12 -1.53 -12.38
CA PHE A 436 7.45 -2.80 -11.72
C PHE A 436 6.59 -3.11 -10.49
N GLY A 437 6.05 -2.11 -9.79
CA GLY A 437 5.42 -2.33 -8.48
C GLY A 437 6.30 -3.18 -7.56
N GLY A 438 5.76 -4.25 -6.97
CA GLY A 438 6.50 -5.22 -6.15
C GLY A 438 7.05 -6.44 -6.91
N SER A 439 7.01 -6.43 -8.25
CA SER A 439 7.55 -7.50 -9.12
C SER A 439 9.07 -7.48 -9.26
N CYS A 440 9.74 -6.47 -8.70
CA CYS A 440 11.18 -6.34 -8.60
C CYS A 440 11.52 -5.80 -7.19
N HIS A 441 12.71 -6.12 -6.66
CA HIS A 441 13.16 -5.56 -5.39
C HIS A 441 13.40 -4.05 -5.51
N SER A 442 12.94 -3.24 -4.54
CA SER A 442 13.05 -1.78 -4.63
C SER A 442 14.49 -1.26 -4.81
N SER A 443 15.48 -1.94 -4.23
CA SER A 443 16.90 -1.63 -4.43
C SER A 443 17.36 -1.84 -5.88
N GLU A 444 16.87 -2.90 -6.52
CA GLU A 444 17.16 -3.19 -7.92
C GLU A 444 16.41 -2.25 -8.87
N VAL A 445 15.16 -1.91 -8.57
CA VAL A 445 14.42 -0.83 -9.27
C VAL A 445 15.20 0.47 -9.22
N PHE A 446 15.75 0.83 -8.06
CA PHE A 446 16.60 2.01 -7.92
C PHE A 446 17.87 1.92 -8.77
N ARG A 447 18.57 0.78 -8.77
CA ARG A 447 19.78 0.58 -9.60
C ARG A 447 19.48 0.63 -11.09
N ARG A 448 18.39 0.04 -11.55
CA ARG A 448 17.93 0.15 -12.95
C ARG A 448 17.64 1.59 -13.33
N PHE A 449 17.13 2.39 -12.39
CA PHE A 449 16.91 3.80 -12.62
C PHE A 449 18.20 4.63 -12.56
N ARG A 450 18.99 4.58 -11.48
CA ARG A 450 20.16 5.46 -11.26
C ARG A 450 21.49 4.93 -11.83
N GLY A 451 21.61 3.63 -12.07
CA GLY A 451 22.88 2.96 -12.40
C GLY A 451 23.81 2.76 -11.20
N ARG A 452 23.36 3.05 -9.98
CA ARG A 452 24.12 2.94 -8.72
C ARG A 452 23.19 2.79 -7.52
N ASP A 453 23.77 2.52 -6.35
CA ASP A 453 23.04 2.56 -5.07
C ASP A 453 22.68 4.00 -4.64
N PRO A 454 21.68 4.18 -3.75
CA PRO A 454 21.25 5.49 -3.27
C PRO A 454 22.35 6.29 -2.58
N CYS A 455 22.36 7.61 -2.79
CA CYS A 455 23.26 8.55 -2.15
C CYS A 455 22.47 9.56 -1.31
N PHE A 456 22.95 9.85 -0.09
CA PHE A 456 22.29 10.81 0.81
C PHE A 456 22.66 12.27 0.54
N LYS A 457 23.74 12.52 -0.20
CA LYS A 457 24.23 13.87 -0.47
C LYS A 457 23.18 14.80 -1.13
N PRO A 458 22.41 14.36 -2.14
CA PRO A 458 21.35 15.19 -2.72
C PRO A 458 20.32 15.68 -1.70
N PHE A 459 19.99 14.85 -0.70
CA PHE A 459 19.08 15.27 0.38
C PHE A 459 19.71 16.34 1.26
N LEU A 460 20.96 16.13 1.70
CA LEU A 460 21.66 17.11 2.56
C LEU A 460 21.84 18.46 1.86
N ASP A 461 22.23 18.44 0.58
CA ASP A 461 22.36 19.63 -0.26
C ASP A 461 21.01 20.35 -0.42
N MET A 462 19.94 19.61 -0.72
CA MET A 462 18.60 20.14 -0.95
C MET A 462 18.01 20.84 0.28
N PHE A 463 18.29 20.33 1.48
CA PHE A 463 17.77 20.87 2.73
C PHE A 463 18.78 21.73 3.51
N ARG A 464 19.97 21.97 2.95
CA ARG A 464 21.07 22.74 3.57
C ARG A 464 21.47 22.18 4.94
N LEU A 465 21.66 20.87 5.02
CA LEU A 465 22.00 20.11 6.24
C LEU A 465 23.46 19.61 6.26
N ASN A 466 24.32 20.13 5.39
CA ASN A 466 25.74 19.78 5.30
C ASN A 466 26.59 20.36 6.43
#